data_AF-A0A7W1CRU6-F1
#
_entry.id   AF-A0A7W1CRU6-F1
#
_cell.length_a   1.000
_cell.length_b   1.000
_cell.length_c   1.000
_cell.angle_alpha   90.00
_cell.angle_beta   90.00
_cell.angle_gamma   90.00
#
_symmetry.space_group_name_H-M   'P 1'
#
loop_
_entity.id
_entity.type
_entity.pdbx_description
1 polymer ?
#
loop_
_entity_poly.entity_id
_entity_poly.type
_entity_poly.pdbx_seq_one_letter_code
_entity_poly.pdbx_strand_id
1 'polypeptide(L)'
;MNFKLKIWRQPAREAKGELQEYQVRDISPATSFLEMLDILNEQLTTGEKEPVAFDSDCREGICGTCSLTINGEAHGPAHPAAACQVYMRQFKDGETITVEPFRARSFPIVKDLV
;
A
#
# COMPACT_ATOMS: atom_id res chain seq x y z
N MET A 1 4.03 -2.86 -15.98
CA MET A 1 2.91 -3.60 -15.39
C MET A 1 1.86 -2.59 -14.96
N ASN A 2 0.59 -2.94 -15.13
CA ASN A 2 -0.57 -2.10 -14.85
C ASN A 2 -1.39 -2.76 -13.76
N PHE A 3 -1.85 -1.97 -12.80
CA PHE A 3 -2.60 -2.50 -11.65
C PHE A 3 -3.80 -1.62 -11.36
N LYS A 4 -4.86 -2.27 -10.89
CA LYS A 4 -5.98 -1.60 -10.23
C LYS A 4 -5.79 -1.74 -8.72
N LEU A 5 -5.60 -0.64 -8.02
CA LEU A 5 -5.48 -0.67 -6.56
C LEU A 5 -6.83 -0.39 -5.93
N LYS A 6 -7.15 -1.11 -4.86
CA LYS A 6 -8.24 -0.82 -3.93
C LYS A 6 -7.61 -0.51 -2.58
N ILE A 7 -7.50 0.76 -2.22
CA ILE A 7 -6.78 1.18 -1.02
C ILE A 7 -7.78 1.70 0.00
N TRP A 8 -7.64 1.25 1.25
CA TRP A 8 -8.40 1.81 2.36
C TRP A 8 -8.04 3.28 2.57
N ARG A 9 -9.03 4.15 2.48
CA ARG A 9 -8.91 5.57 2.80
C ARG A 9 -9.74 5.88 4.03
N GLN A 10 -9.14 6.59 4.97
CA GLN A 10 -9.79 7.01 6.21
C GLN A 10 -9.10 8.26 6.73
N PRO A 11 -9.78 9.42 6.78
CA PRO A 11 -9.09 10.69 7.05
C PRO A 11 -8.64 10.85 8.51
N ALA A 12 -9.27 10.13 9.45
CA ALA A 12 -8.96 10.16 10.88
C ALA A 12 -9.51 8.90 11.59
N ARG A 13 -9.06 8.64 12.81
CA ARG A 13 -9.45 7.49 13.64
C ARG A 13 -10.97 7.31 13.79
N GLU A 14 -11.71 8.39 14.03
CA GLU A 14 -13.16 8.35 14.26
C GLU A 14 -13.98 8.46 12.96
N ALA A 15 -13.32 8.67 11.82
CA ALA A 15 -13.99 8.78 10.54
C ALA A 15 -14.35 7.40 9.97
N LYS A 16 -15.44 7.36 9.17
CA LYS A 16 -15.76 6.17 8.39
C LYS A 16 -14.75 6.02 7.25
N GLY A 17 -14.05 4.90 7.22
CA GLY A 17 -13.18 4.54 6.10
C GLY A 17 -13.91 3.79 4.99
N GLU A 18 -13.30 3.79 3.80
CA GLU A 18 -13.80 3.10 2.62
C GLU A 18 -12.65 2.65 1.70
N LEU A 19 -12.91 1.69 0.82
CA LEU A 19 -11.96 1.34 -0.23
C LEU A 19 -12.14 2.29 -1.42
N GLN A 20 -11.07 2.98 -1.79
CA GLN A 20 -11.01 3.80 -3.00
C GLN A 20 -10.19 3.12 -4.08
N GLU A 21 -10.59 3.32 -5.34
CA GLU A 21 -9.95 2.69 -6.50
C GLU A 21 -8.97 3.64 -7.19
N TYR A 22 -7.78 3.13 -7.50
CA TYR A 22 -6.75 3.84 -8.25
C TYR A 22 -6.23 2.99 -9.40
N GLN A 23 -5.73 3.64 -10.44
CA GLN A 23 -5.00 2.98 -11.51
C GLN A 23 -3.55 3.44 -11.48
N VAL A 24 -2.63 2.48 -11.50
CA VAL A 24 -1.19 2.73 -11.69
C VAL A 24 -0.74 1.94 -12.89
N ARG A 25 -0.01 2.60 -13.78
CA ARG A 25 0.41 2.08 -15.07
C ARG A 25 1.92 2.11 -15.20
N ASP A 26 2.43 1.32 -16.13
CA ASP A 26 3.86 1.31 -16.52
C ASP A 26 4.83 1.01 -15.36
N ILE A 27 4.39 0.25 -14.36
CA ILE A 27 5.20 -0.13 -13.20
C ILE A 27 6.22 -1.22 -13.58
N SER A 28 7.49 -1.03 -13.24
CA SER A 28 8.52 -2.04 -13.48
C SER A 28 8.30 -3.28 -12.60
N PRO A 29 8.51 -4.52 -13.09
CA PRO A 29 8.50 -5.72 -12.24
C PRO A 29 9.57 -5.69 -11.13
N ALA A 30 10.60 -4.84 -11.27
CA ALA A 30 11.64 -4.62 -10.27
C ALA A 30 11.27 -3.57 -9.21
N THR A 31 10.16 -2.85 -9.39
CA THR A 31 9.63 -1.91 -8.39
C THR A 31 9.14 -2.70 -7.17
N SER A 32 9.48 -2.23 -5.98
CA SER A 32 8.92 -2.72 -4.71
C SER A 32 7.47 -2.24 -4.53
N PHE A 33 6.74 -2.86 -3.62
CA PHE A 33 5.36 -2.48 -3.34
C PHE A 33 5.25 -1.04 -2.81
N LEU A 34 6.18 -0.62 -1.93
CA LEU A 34 6.16 0.75 -1.40
C LEU A 34 6.53 1.78 -2.46
N GLU A 35 7.49 1.49 -3.34
CA GLU A 35 7.79 2.38 -4.47
C GLU A 35 6.60 2.51 -5.44
N MET A 36 5.80 1.44 -5.61
CA MET A 36 4.56 1.52 -6.37
C MET A 36 3.53 2.45 -5.70
N LEU A 37 3.46 2.47 -4.37
CA LEU A 37 2.65 3.44 -3.63
C LEU A 37 3.23 4.86 -3.69
N ASP A 38 4.56 5.02 -3.73
CA ASP A 38 5.20 6.33 -3.94
C ASP A 38 4.82 6.91 -5.33
N ILE A 39 4.87 6.08 -6.39
CA ILE A 39 4.45 6.46 -7.74
C ILE A 39 2.98 6.86 -7.76
N LEU A 40 2.11 6.13 -7.07
CA LEU A 40 0.71 6.53 -6.91
C LEU A 40 0.60 7.90 -6.21
N ASN A 41 1.33 8.10 -5.12
CA ASN A 41 1.29 9.35 -4.37
C ASN A 41 1.78 10.55 -5.19
N GLU A 42 2.78 10.36 -6.05
CA GLU A 42 3.22 11.37 -7.02
C GLU A 42 2.10 11.73 -8.00
N GLN A 43 1.39 10.73 -8.54
CA GLN A 43 0.23 10.95 -9.42
C GLN A 43 -0.90 11.70 -8.72
N LEU A 44 -1.22 11.33 -7.47
CA LEU A 44 -2.24 12.00 -6.67
C LEU A 44 -1.85 13.46 -6.41
N THR A 45 -0.61 13.69 -5.98
CA THR A 45 -0.11 15.04 -5.68
C THR A 45 -0.11 15.93 -6.92
N THR A 46 0.33 15.40 -8.06
CA THR A 46 0.30 16.13 -9.36
C THR A 46 -1.12 16.45 -9.80
N GLY A 47 -2.08 15.60 -9.44
CA GLY A 47 -3.51 15.82 -9.68
C GLY A 47 -4.22 16.63 -8.59
N GLU A 48 -3.48 17.32 -7.71
CA GLU A 48 -4.00 18.12 -6.59
C GLU A 48 -4.89 17.30 -5.62
N LYS A 49 -4.60 15.99 -5.50
CA LYS A 49 -5.27 15.08 -4.55
C LYS A 49 -4.34 14.74 -3.41
N GLU A 50 -4.95 14.43 -2.26
CA GLU A 50 -4.20 14.05 -1.08
C GLU A 50 -3.57 12.65 -1.23
N PRO A 51 -2.25 12.52 -1.00
CA PRO A 51 -1.57 11.23 -1.05
C PRO A 51 -2.14 10.27 0.00
N VAL A 52 -1.98 8.97 -0.26
CA VAL A 52 -2.29 7.92 0.70
C VAL A 52 -1.23 7.93 1.79
N ALA A 53 -1.66 8.04 3.05
CA ALA A 53 -0.75 7.89 4.18
C ALA A 53 -0.41 6.41 4.42
N PHE A 54 0.88 6.09 4.50
CA PHE A 54 1.42 4.81 4.93
C PHE A 54 2.79 5.01 5.58
N ASP A 55 3.14 4.15 6.52
CA ASP A 55 4.41 4.24 7.24
C ASP A 55 5.55 3.56 6.46
N SER A 56 6.70 4.23 6.40
CA SER A 56 7.91 3.74 5.74
C SER A 56 9.14 4.32 6.43
N ASP A 57 10.22 3.54 6.51
CA ASP A 57 11.51 3.98 7.04
C ASP A 57 12.68 3.26 6.34
N CYS A 58 13.27 2.21 6.91
CA CYS A 58 14.48 1.58 6.37
C CYS A 58 14.37 0.98 4.96
N ARG A 59 13.16 0.61 4.51
CA ARG A 59 12.86 -0.05 3.22
C ARG A 59 13.64 -1.33 2.90
N GLU A 60 14.32 -1.92 3.88
CA GLU A 60 15.16 -3.10 3.69
C GLU A 60 14.67 -4.34 4.48
N GLY A 61 13.49 -4.24 5.11
CA GLY A 61 12.87 -5.33 5.87
C GLY A 61 13.38 -5.47 7.31
N ILE A 62 13.92 -4.39 7.90
CA ILE A 62 14.58 -4.41 9.21
C ILE A 62 13.73 -3.76 10.31
N CYS A 63 13.22 -2.54 10.09
CA CYS A 63 12.62 -1.71 11.14
C CYS A 63 11.21 -2.13 11.62
N GLY A 64 10.46 -2.88 10.82
CA GLY A 64 9.06 -3.25 11.12
C GLY A 64 7.99 -2.17 10.84
N THR A 65 8.37 -0.98 10.36
CA THR A 65 7.47 0.16 10.15
C THR A 65 6.40 -0.04 9.07
N CYS A 66 6.73 -0.72 7.96
CA CYS A 66 5.85 -0.83 6.78
C CYS A 66 4.76 -1.92 6.90
N SER A 67 3.96 -1.88 7.96
CA SER A 67 2.94 -2.89 8.22
C SER A 67 1.68 -2.66 7.40
N LEU A 68 1.51 -3.45 6.34
CA LEU A 68 0.34 -3.41 5.43
C LEU A 68 -0.30 -4.80 5.33
N THR A 69 -1.61 -4.84 5.10
CA THR A 69 -2.32 -6.04 4.65
C THR A 69 -2.55 -5.92 3.14
N ILE A 70 -1.98 -6.84 2.37
CA ILE A 70 -2.02 -6.84 0.90
C ILE A 70 -2.79 -8.08 0.46
N ASN A 71 -3.90 -7.90 -0.25
CA ASN A 71 -4.82 -8.97 -0.66
C ASN A 71 -5.28 -9.87 0.52
N GLY A 72 -5.47 -9.28 1.70
CA GLY A 72 -5.89 -9.99 2.92
C GLY A 72 -4.76 -10.69 3.69
N GLU A 73 -3.53 -10.65 3.18
CA GLU A 73 -2.36 -11.26 3.81
C GLU A 73 -1.45 -10.19 4.43
N ALA A 74 -1.02 -10.40 5.68
CA ALA A 74 -0.11 -9.47 6.36
C ALA A 74 1.24 -9.46 5.64
N HIS A 75 1.69 -8.27 5.23
CA HIS A 75 2.88 -8.06 4.38
C HIS A 75 2.82 -8.71 2.99
N GLY A 76 1.67 -9.25 2.57
CA GLY A 76 1.46 -9.79 1.24
C GLY A 76 2.12 -11.16 0.99
N PRO A 77 2.17 -11.61 -0.29
CA PRO A 77 2.39 -13.00 -0.66
C PRO A 77 3.85 -13.49 -0.54
N ALA A 78 4.77 -12.64 -0.08
CA ALA A 78 6.19 -12.86 -0.15
C ALA A 78 6.79 -13.48 1.13
N HIS A 79 5.99 -14.20 1.93
CA HIS A 79 6.45 -14.67 3.23
C HIS A 79 7.78 -15.45 3.17
N PRO A 80 8.71 -15.19 4.11
CA PRO A 80 8.56 -14.36 5.33
C PRO A 80 8.93 -12.87 5.17
N ALA A 81 8.80 -12.27 3.98
CA ALA A 81 9.23 -10.89 3.73
C ALA A 81 8.33 -9.81 4.38
N ALA A 82 8.92 -8.63 4.62
CA ALA A 82 8.18 -7.41 4.96
C ALA A 82 7.54 -6.78 3.71
N ALA A 83 6.55 -5.90 3.89
CA ALA A 83 5.85 -5.28 2.75
C ALA A 83 6.80 -4.49 1.82
N CYS A 84 7.85 -3.87 2.36
CA CYS A 84 8.86 -3.17 1.55
C CYS A 84 9.74 -4.08 0.69
N GLN A 85 9.76 -5.38 0.98
CA GLN A 85 10.52 -6.39 0.22
C GLN A 85 9.62 -7.14 -0.78
N VAL A 86 8.32 -6.85 -0.82
CA VAL A 86 7.41 -7.35 -1.86
C VAL A 86 7.70 -6.60 -3.15
N TYR A 87 7.86 -7.32 -4.24
CA TYR A 87 8.10 -6.75 -5.56
C TYR A 87 6.92 -6.96 -6.49
N MET A 88 6.72 -6.01 -7.41
CA MET A 88 5.56 -6.03 -8.31
C MET A 88 5.54 -7.24 -9.26
N ARG A 89 6.70 -7.85 -9.55
CA ARG A 89 6.81 -9.13 -10.29
C ARG A 89 6.10 -10.33 -9.63
N GLN A 90 5.69 -10.20 -8.37
CA GLN A 90 4.93 -11.25 -7.66
C GLN A 90 3.43 -11.21 -7.96
N PHE A 91 2.96 -10.13 -8.60
CA PHE A 91 1.58 -9.96 -9.03
C PHE A 91 1.47 -10.18 -10.54
N LYS A 92 0.24 -10.32 -11.04
CA LYS A 92 -0.06 -10.44 -12.47
C LYS A 92 -0.32 -9.05 -13.07
N ASP A 93 0.10 -8.86 -14.32
CA ASP A 93 -0.25 -7.65 -15.06
C ASP A 93 -1.78 -7.54 -15.22
N GLY A 94 -2.33 -6.36 -14.95
CA GLY A 94 -3.77 -6.10 -14.92
C GLY A 94 -4.48 -6.53 -13.62
N GLU A 95 -3.76 -7.05 -12.63
CA GLU A 95 -4.35 -7.53 -11.38
C GLU A 95 -4.97 -6.40 -10.55
N THR A 96 -6.04 -6.74 -9.81
CA THR A 96 -6.57 -5.87 -8.76
C THR A 96 -5.92 -6.21 -7.43
N ILE A 97 -5.25 -5.25 -6.82
CA ILE A 97 -4.57 -5.41 -5.53
C ILE A 97 -5.32 -4.60 -4.47
N THR A 98 -5.71 -5.25 -3.38
CA THR A 98 -6.35 -4.59 -2.23
C THR A 98 -5.32 -4.32 -1.15
N VAL A 99 -5.32 -3.10 -0.61
CA VAL A 99 -4.38 -2.63 0.41
C VAL A 99 -5.14 -2.06 1.58
N GLU A 100 -4.89 -2.61 2.76
CA GLU A 100 -5.52 -2.22 4.01
C GLU A 100 -4.47 -1.97 5.09
N PRO A 101 -4.76 -1.13 6.11
CA PRO A 101 -3.91 -1.02 7.29
C PRO A 101 -3.81 -2.37 7.99
N PHE A 102 -2.71 -2.60 8.69
CA PHE A 102 -2.61 -3.75 9.58
C PHE A 102 -3.64 -3.61 10.72
N ARG A 103 -4.61 -4.52 10.82
CA ARG A 103 -5.69 -4.45 11.81
C ARG A 103 -5.38 -5.30 13.04
N ALA A 104 -5.17 -4.64 14.17
CA ALA A 104 -5.12 -5.28 15.48
C ALA A 104 -5.71 -4.36 16.55
N ARG A 105 -6.25 -4.93 17.64
CA ARG A 105 -6.87 -4.12 18.72
C ARG A 105 -5.92 -3.07 19.32
N SER A 106 -4.62 -3.38 19.36
CA SER A 106 -3.60 -2.48 19.89
C SER A 106 -3.09 -1.44 18.88
N PHE A 107 -3.51 -1.53 17.61
CA PHE A 107 -3.09 -0.67 16.50
C PHE A 107 -4.33 -0.02 15.86
N PRO A 108 -4.87 1.04 16.45
CA PRO A 108 -5.98 1.77 15.85
C PRO A 108 -5.51 2.54 14.62
N ILE A 109 -6.35 2.62 13.60
CA ILE A 109 -6.09 3.45 12.41
C ILE A 109 -6.03 4.90 12.84
N VAL A 110 -4.94 5.58 12.49
CA VAL A 110 -4.72 7.01 12.59
C VAL A 110 -5.23 7.69 11.32
N LYS A 111 -4.76 7.23 10.14
CA LYS A 111 -5.15 7.76 8.83
C LYS A 111 -4.75 6.80 7.71
N ASP A 112 -5.68 6.52 6.80
CA ASP A 112 -5.49 5.63 5.66
C ASP A 112 -4.89 4.27 6.07
N LEU A 113 -3.59 4.05 5.80
CA LEU A 113 -2.89 2.80 6.07
C LEU A 113 -2.02 2.84 7.36
N VAL A 114 -2.12 3.93 8.13
CA VAL A 114 -1.45 4.14 9.44
C VAL A 114 -2.46 3.97 10.56
#